data_AF-A0A9E4FX74-F1
#
_entry.id   AF-A0A9E4FX74-F1
#
_cell.length_a   1.000
_cell.length_b   1.000
_cell.length_c   1.000
_cell.angle_alpha   90.00
_cell.angle_beta   90.00
_cell.angle_gamma   90.00
#
_symmetry.space_group_name_H-M   'P 1'
#
loop_
_entity.id
_entity.type
_entity.pdbx_description
1 polymer ?
#
loop_
_entity_poly.entity_id
_entity_poly.type
_entity_poly.pdbx_seq_one_letter_code
_entity_poly.pdbx_strand_id
1 'polypeptide(L)'
;MKKIYRDKALAELLERLESRDFDRRESALFELAIMLRRANQRAGGNDPLSAADLPRDLSRIRLSPDEQRNIVDRLMRLVVNRRESRASAFWTLSEAAAPVAWAPVLFLLEACGHELDGEAAYQACRALRIWLDSGALSDEEIQRGVAARDLQAQLRRWSRTGDIRLARAAQKLTDILNAAGE
;
A
#
# COMPACT_ATOMS: atom_id res chain seq x y z
N MET A 1 -19.32 20.15 -4.44
CA MET A 1 -18.10 20.98 -4.29
C MET A 1 -17.71 21.48 -5.67
N LYS A 2 -17.37 22.76 -5.87
CA LYS A 2 -16.91 23.21 -7.20
C LYS A 2 -15.57 22.54 -7.51
N LYS A 3 -15.37 22.09 -8.76
CA LYS A 3 -14.19 21.34 -9.22
C LYS A 3 -12.86 21.98 -8.77
N ILE A 4 -12.75 23.31 -8.86
CA ILE A 4 -11.54 24.05 -8.45
C ILE A 4 -11.18 23.82 -6.97
N TYR A 5 -12.16 23.82 -6.06
CA TYR A 5 -11.88 23.59 -4.63
C TYR A 5 -11.47 22.15 -4.33
N ARG A 6 -12.06 21.19 -5.05
CA ARG A 6 -11.69 19.78 -4.96
C ARG A 6 -10.24 19.58 -5.39
N ASP A 7 -9.91 20.08 -6.57
CA ASP A 7 -8.60 19.86 -7.17
C ASP A 7 -7.51 20.57 -6.33
N LYS A 8 -7.82 21.74 -5.77
CA LYS A 8 -6.94 22.44 -4.82
C LYS A 8 -6.71 21.62 -3.54
N ALA A 9 -7.76 21.12 -2.90
CA ALA A 9 -7.62 20.35 -1.66
C ALA A 9 -6.83 19.04 -1.86
N LEU A 10 -7.04 18.35 -3.00
CA LEU A 10 -6.26 17.17 -3.35
C LEU A 10 -4.80 17.53 -3.64
N ALA A 11 -4.53 18.64 -4.35
CA ALA A 11 -3.17 19.10 -4.59
C ALA A 11 -2.43 19.44 -3.28
N GLU A 12 -3.08 20.13 -2.35
CA GLU A 12 -2.51 20.45 -1.03
C GLU A 12 -2.21 19.18 -0.20
N LEU A 13 -3.06 18.15 -0.29
CA LEU A 13 -2.78 16.85 0.33
C LEU A 13 -1.53 16.19 -0.27
N LEU A 14 -1.40 16.20 -1.59
CA LEU A 14 -0.24 15.63 -2.29
C LEU A 14 1.04 16.43 -2.03
N GLU A 15 0.95 17.75 -1.84
CA GLU A 15 2.09 18.56 -1.42
C GLU A 15 2.52 18.22 0.00
N ARG A 16 1.58 18.02 0.94
CA ARG A 16 1.90 17.56 2.31
C ARG A 16 2.55 16.18 2.31
N LEU A 17 2.15 15.27 1.43
CA LEU A 17 2.79 13.97 1.26
C LEU A 17 4.29 14.09 0.87
N GLU A 18 4.64 15.14 0.13
CA GLU A 18 6.02 15.40 -0.32
C GLU A 18 6.82 16.27 0.66
N SER A 19 6.19 16.70 1.76
CA SER A 19 6.81 17.51 2.79
C SER A 19 8.04 16.83 3.40
N ARG A 20 9.06 17.63 3.72
CA ARG A 20 10.22 17.18 4.51
C ARG A 20 9.87 17.00 5.99
N ASP A 21 8.86 17.73 6.47
CA ASP A 21 8.30 17.59 7.81
C ASP A 21 7.62 16.21 7.94
N PHE A 22 8.09 15.42 8.90
CA PHE A 22 7.64 14.06 9.13
C PHE A 22 6.15 14.02 9.52
N ASP A 23 5.73 14.83 10.49
CA ASP A 23 4.35 14.82 11.00
C ASP A 23 3.35 15.22 9.92
N ARG A 24 3.67 16.24 9.12
CA ARG A 24 2.83 16.65 7.98
C ARG A 24 2.68 15.54 6.96
N ARG A 25 3.76 14.80 6.71
CA ARG A 25 3.78 13.72 5.73
C ARG A 25 3.03 12.49 6.21
N GLU A 26 3.24 12.08 7.46
CA GLU A 26 2.52 10.95 8.07
C GLU A 26 1.02 11.24 8.19
N SER A 27 0.65 12.49 8.53
CA SER A 27 -0.74 12.93 8.50
C SER A 27 -1.35 12.82 7.08
N ALA A 28 -0.62 13.22 6.04
CA ALA A 28 -1.07 13.07 4.66
C ALA A 28 -1.19 11.60 4.23
N LEU A 29 -0.26 10.72 4.66
CA LEU A 29 -0.33 9.27 4.43
C LEU A 29 -1.60 8.66 5.04
N PHE A 30 -1.94 9.07 6.26
CA PHE A 30 -3.14 8.63 6.95
C PHE A 30 -4.42 9.08 6.22
N GLU A 31 -4.50 10.34 5.83
CA GLU A 31 -5.65 10.85 5.08
C GLU A 31 -5.80 10.16 3.71
N LEU A 32 -4.69 9.92 3.00
CA LEU A 32 -4.70 9.17 1.74
C LEU A 32 -5.15 7.72 1.94
N ALA A 33 -4.77 7.07 3.03
CA ALA A 33 -5.19 5.71 3.36
C ALA A 33 -6.72 5.61 3.46
N ILE A 34 -7.35 6.56 4.17
CA ILE A 34 -8.82 6.63 4.29
C ILE A 34 -9.45 6.88 2.92
N MET A 35 -8.88 7.78 2.11
CA MET A 35 -9.42 8.09 0.79
C MET A 35 -9.32 6.89 -0.18
N LEU A 36 -8.20 6.17 -0.18
CA LEU A 36 -7.98 4.96 -0.98
C LEU A 36 -8.92 3.82 -0.55
N ARG A 37 -9.01 3.56 0.77
CA ARG A 37 -9.93 2.57 1.32
C ARG A 37 -11.37 2.82 0.88
N ARG A 38 -11.82 4.07 0.99
CA ARG A 38 -13.17 4.48 0.57
C ARG A 38 -13.40 4.26 -0.92
N ALA A 39 -12.40 4.53 -1.75
CA ALA A 39 -12.49 4.27 -3.19
C ALA A 39 -12.56 2.77 -3.51
N ASN A 40 -11.91 1.93 -2.69
CA ASN A 40 -11.88 0.47 -2.79
C ASN A 40 -13.12 -0.22 -2.18
N GLN A 41 -14.08 0.52 -1.63
CA GLN A 41 -15.33 0.01 -1.03
C GLN A 41 -15.13 -1.07 0.05
N ARG A 42 -13.95 -1.17 0.68
CA ARG A 42 -13.65 -2.11 1.78
C ARG A 42 -14.28 -1.72 3.12
N ALA A 43 -15.43 -1.06 3.10
CA ALA A 43 -16.17 -0.63 4.28
C ALA A 43 -17.00 -1.80 4.82
N GLY A 44 -16.35 -2.78 5.46
CA GLY A 44 -17.03 -3.95 6.01
C GLY A 44 -16.31 -4.51 7.23
N GLY A 45 -16.72 -4.07 8.43
CA GLY A 45 -16.24 -4.58 9.72
C GLY A 45 -15.78 -3.46 10.66
N ASN A 46 -15.87 -3.68 11.98
CA ASN A 46 -15.44 -2.75 13.05
C ASN A 46 -14.11 -2.07 12.71
N ASP A 47 -14.18 -0.83 12.19
CA ASP A 47 -13.08 -0.18 11.50
C ASP A 47 -12.37 0.81 12.44
N PRO A 48 -11.05 0.70 12.65
CA PRO A 48 -10.29 1.73 13.36
C PRO A 48 -10.11 3.02 12.56
N LEU A 49 -10.39 3.03 11.24
CA LEU A 49 -10.27 4.22 10.39
C LEU A 49 -11.65 4.78 10.05
N SER A 50 -12.01 5.93 10.63
CA SER A 50 -13.28 6.57 10.36
C SER A 50 -13.15 7.60 9.25
N ALA A 51 -14.15 7.66 8.35
CA ALA A 51 -14.28 8.78 7.42
C ALA A 51 -14.42 10.15 8.15
N ALA A 52 -14.73 10.12 9.45
CA ALA A 52 -14.74 11.30 10.32
C ALA A 52 -13.35 11.88 10.59
N ASP A 53 -12.28 11.09 10.39
CA ASP A 53 -10.90 11.53 10.62
C ASP A 53 -10.35 12.35 9.44
N LEU A 54 -11.10 12.45 8.32
CA LEU A 54 -10.75 13.31 7.20
C LEU A 54 -11.21 14.76 7.42
N PRO A 55 -10.36 15.76 7.09
CA PRO A 55 -10.79 17.13 6.94
C PRO A 55 -12.01 17.24 6.02
N ARG A 56 -12.92 18.18 6.32
CA ARG A 56 -14.21 18.35 5.63
C ARG A 56 -14.10 18.44 4.11
N ASP A 57 -13.03 19.04 3.62
CA ASP A 57 -12.82 19.21 2.18
C ASP A 57 -12.40 17.88 1.53
N LEU A 58 -11.56 17.08 2.18
CA LEU A 58 -11.15 15.74 1.72
C LEU A 58 -12.26 14.70 1.87
N SER A 59 -13.11 14.82 2.90
CA SER A 59 -14.18 13.87 3.18
C SER A 59 -15.23 13.81 2.07
N ARG A 60 -15.28 14.81 1.18
CA ARG A 60 -16.21 14.87 0.05
C ARG A 60 -15.60 14.45 -1.29
N ILE A 61 -14.29 14.18 -1.34
CA ILE A 61 -13.58 13.83 -2.58
C ILE A 61 -13.70 12.34 -2.87
N ARG A 62 -14.29 11.99 -4.02
CA ARG A 62 -14.16 10.64 -4.57
C ARG A 62 -12.99 10.62 -5.56
N LEU A 63 -12.11 9.65 -5.36
CA LEU A 63 -10.95 9.43 -6.22
C LEU A 63 -11.38 8.68 -7.48
N SER A 64 -10.99 9.18 -8.65
CA SER A 64 -11.08 8.43 -9.89
C SER A 64 -10.02 7.31 -9.95
N PRO A 65 -10.16 6.33 -10.84
CA PRO A 65 -9.10 5.32 -11.05
C PRO A 65 -7.73 5.93 -11.38
N ASP A 66 -7.69 6.98 -12.20
CA ASP A 66 -6.44 7.64 -12.57
C ASP A 66 -5.80 8.39 -11.39
N GLU A 67 -6.61 8.98 -10.52
CA GLU A 67 -6.11 9.61 -9.30
C GLU A 67 -5.57 8.58 -8.31
N GLN A 68 -6.22 7.42 -8.19
CA GLN A 68 -5.70 6.32 -7.38
C GLN A 68 -4.34 5.84 -7.90
N ARG A 69 -4.17 5.70 -9.23
CA ARG A 69 -2.89 5.35 -9.86
C ARG A 69 -1.80 6.38 -9.55
N ASN A 70 -2.09 7.67 -9.72
CA ASN A 70 -1.15 8.76 -9.40
C ASN A 70 -0.75 8.75 -7.91
N ILE A 71 -1.71 8.52 -7.01
CA ILE A 71 -1.42 8.38 -5.58
C ILE A 71 -0.51 7.18 -5.33
N VAL A 72 -0.79 6.01 -5.91
CA VAL A 72 0.07 4.82 -5.81
C VAL A 72 1.48 5.13 -6.31
N ASP A 73 1.64 5.77 -7.46
CA ASP A 73 2.95 6.15 -7.99
C ASP A 73 3.74 7.09 -7.07
N ARG A 74 3.05 8.01 -6.40
CA ARG A 74 3.67 8.90 -5.40
C ARG A 74 4.08 8.14 -4.14
N LEU A 75 3.23 7.23 -3.67
CA LEU A 75 3.55 6.36 -2.52
C LEU A 75 4.74 5.46 -2.81
N MET A 76 4.84 4.88 -4.01
CA MET A 76 6.02 4.09 -4.40
C MET A 76 7.30 4.94 -4.39
N ARG A 77 7.25 6.15 -4.95
CA ARG A 77 8.38 7.10 -4.88
C ARG A 77 8.74 7.45 -3.43
N LEU A 78 7.75 7.53 -2.55
CA LEU A 78 7.98 7.78 -1.14
C LEU A 78 8.69 6.59 -0.46
N VAL A 79 8.28 5.35 -0.75
CA VAL A 79 8.95 4.14 -0.26
C VAL A 79 10.43 4.15 -0.65
N VAL A 80 10.74 4.46 -1.91
CA VAL A 80 12.14 4.50 -2.38
C VAL A 80 12.92 5.59 -1.63
N ASN A 81 12.39 6.81 -1.57
CA ASN A 81 13.16 8.00 -1.20
C ASN A 81 13.15 8.35 0.30
N ARG A 82 12.23 7.81 1.11
CA ARG A 82 12.05 8.20 2.53
C ARG A 82 11.98 6.97 3.43
N ARG A 83 13.14 6.53 3.93
CA ARG A 83 13.25 5.32 4.76
C ARG A 83 12.33 5.37 5.98
N GLU A 84 12.24 6.54 6.62
CA GLU A 84 11.45 6.78 7.83
C GLU A 84 9.93 6.63 7.63
N SER A 85 9.44 6.78 6.39
CA SER A 85 8.01 6.68 6.05
C SER A 85 7.66 5.40 5.28
N ARG A 86 8.62 4.48 5.05
CA ARG A 86 8.40 3.25 4.25
C ARG A 86 7.25 2.40 4.80
N ALA A 87 7.23 2.18 6.12
CA ALA A 87 6.21 1.38 6.77
C ALA A 87 4.81 1.98 6.58
N SER A 88 4.65 3.27 6.88
CA SER A 88 3.39 3.98 6.71
C SER A 88 2.97 4.05 5.25
N ALA A 89 3.91 4.24 4.32
CA ALA A 89 3.63 4.23 2.89
C ALA A 89 3.12 2.86 2.40
N PHE A 90 3.71 1.74 2.84
CA PHE A 90 3.20 0.41 2.53
C PHE A 90 1.84 0.14 3.16
N TRP A 91 1.63 0.60 4.39
CA TRP A 91 0.33 0.53 5.04
C TRP A 91 -0.73 1.32 4.26
N THR A 92 -0.45 2.57 3.87
CA THR A 92 -1.33 3.37 3.01
C THR A 92 -1.58 2.72 1.65
N LEU A 93 -0.55 2.13 1.03
CA LEU A 93 -0.69 1.38 -0.21
C LEU A 93 -1.69 0.22 -0.06
N SER A 94 -1.65 -0.52 1.06
CA SER A 94 -2.55 -1.66 1.29
C SER A 94 -4.06 -1.33 1.23
N GLU A 95 -4.39 -0.04 1.38
CA GLU A 95 -5.76 0.46 1.28
C GLU A 95 -6.23 0.67 -0.16
N ALA A 96 -5.30 0.79 -1.11
CA ALA A 96 -5.62 0.86 -2.53
C ALA A 96 -6.23 -0.44 -3.05
N ALA A 97 -7.01 -0.32 -4.12
CA ALA A 97 -7.58 -1.48 -4.81
C ALA A 97 -6.46 -2.35 -5.42
N ALA A 98 -6.60 -3.67 -5.28
CA ALA A 98 -5.61 -4.63 -5.76
C ALA A 98 -5.25 -4.44 -7.25
N PRO A 99 -6.21 -4.23 -8.17
CA PRO A 99 -5.90 -4.02 -9.59
C PRO A 99 -5.09 -2.75 -9.89
N VAL A 100 -5.02 -1.80 -8.94
CA VAL A 100 -4.27 -0.55 -9.09
C VAL A 100 -2.87 -0.68 -8.48
N ALA A 101 -2.73 -1.40 -7.37
CA ALA A 101 -1.50 -1.39 -6.58
C ALA A 101 -0.65 -2.65 -6.70
N TRP A 102 -1.23 -3.81 -7.04
CA TRP A 102 -0.52 -5.10 -7.02
C TRP A 102 0.72 -5.12 -7.90
N ALA A 103 0.56 -4.94 -9.21
CA ALA A 103 1.68 -5.02 -10.15
C ALA A 103 2.76 -3.92 -9.90
N PRO A 104 2.42 -2.64 -9.67
CA PRO A 104 3.42 -1.63 -9.32
C PRO A 104 4.20 -1.97 -8.05
N VAL A 105 3.54 -2.50 -7.02
CA VAL A 105 4.19 -2.84 -5.76
C VAL A 105 5.07 -4.09 -5.90
N LEU A 106 4.68 -5.08 -6.70
CA LEU A 106 5.58 -6.19 -7.03
C LEU A 106 6.88 -5.66 -7.65
N PHE A 107 6.79 -4.80 -8.67
CA PHE A 107 7.96 -4.19 -9.31
C PHE A 107 8.84 -3.41 -8.31
N LEU A 108 8.20 -2.67 -7.39
CA LEU A 108 8.90 -1.96 -6.32
C LEU A 108 9.67 -2.92 -5.39
N LEU A 109 9.06 -4.05 -5.03
CA LEU A 109 9.70 -5.05 -4.17
C LEU A 109 10.86 -5.78 -4.87
N GLU A 110 10.78 -5.98 -6.19
CA GLU A 110 11.91 -6.48 -6.97
C GLU A 110 13.08 -5.47 -6.95
N ALA A 111 12.77 -4.19 -7.17
CA ALA A 111 13.79 -3.14 -7.25
C ALA A 111 14.48 -2.84 -5.89
N CYS A 112 13.70 -2.68 -4.81
CA CYS A 112 14.23 -2.22 -3.52
C CYS A 112 13.85 -3.09 -2.31
N GLY A 113 13.26 -4.28 -2.53
CA GLY A 113 12.83 -5.15 -1.43
C GLY A 113 13.96 -5.59 -0.51
N HIS A 114 15.19 -5.68 -1.03
CA HIS A 114 16.37 -6.03 -0.24
C HIS A 114 16.73 -4.98 0.82
N GLU A 115 16.28 -3.73 0.65
CA GLU A 115 16.48 -2.64 1.62
C GLU A 115 15.39 -2.58 2.69
N LEU A 116 14.34 -3.39 2.57
CA LEU A 116 13.23 -3.40 3.52
C LEU A 116 13.51 -4.36 4.67
N ASP A 117 13.37 -3.84 5.89
CA ASP A 117 13.51 -4.55 7.14
C ASP A 117 12.38 -4.19 8.12
N GLY A 118 12.28 -4.96 9.21
CA GLY A 118 11.37 -4.71 10.34
C GLY A 118 9.94 -4.39 9.91
N GLU A 119 9.45 -3.22 10.36
CA GLU A 119 8.08 -2.79 10.14
C GLU A 119 7.76 -2.54 8.67
N ALA A 120 8.71 -2.02 7.86
CA ALA A 120 8.45 -1.75 6.46
C ALA A 120 8.24 -3.04 5.65
N ALA A 121 9.10 -4.04 5.86
CA ALA A 121 8.93 -5.36 5.27
C ALA A 121 7.64 -6.03 5.75
N TYR A 122 7.29 -5.87 7.04
CA TYR A 122 6.05 -6.42 7.58
C TYR A 122 4.81 -5.80 6.92
N GLN A 123 4.77 -4.47 6.78
CA GLN A 123 3.65 -3.79 6.12
C GLN A 123 3.57 -4.13 4.62
N ALA A 124 4.70 -4.33 3.95
CA ALA A 124 4.71 -4.84 2.57
C ALA A 124 4.07 -6.24 2.49
N CYS A 125 4.44 -7.16 3.39
CA CYS A 125 3.82 -8.48 3.47
C CYS A 125 2.31 -8.37 3.75
N ARG A 126 1.90 -7.48 4.66
CA ARG A 126 0.48 -7.27 4.93
C ARG A 126 -0.28 -6.75 3.71
N ALA A 127 0.28 -5.79 2.98
CA ALA A 127 -0.32 -5.25 1.77
C ALA A 127 -0.56 -6.34 0.72
N LEU A 128 0.47 -7.14 0.41
CA LEU A 128 0.36 -8.25 -0.53
C LEU A 128 -0.74 -9.24 -0.11
N ARG A 129 -0.74 -9.63 1.17
CA ARG A 129 -1.74 -10.58 1.68
C ARG A 129 -3.15 -10.01 1.59
N ILE A 130 -3.32 -8.74 1.94
CA ILE A 130 -4.60 -8.05 1.86
C ILE A 130 -5.15 -8.11 0.43
N TRP A 131 -4.31 -7.92 -0.60
CA TRP A 131 -4.75 -8.00 -2.00
C TRP A 131 -5.05 -9.43 -2.46
N LEU A 132 -4.25 -10.40 -2.06
CA LEU A 132 -4.52 -11.83 -2.34
C LEU A 132 -5.84 -12.29 -1.70
N ASP A 133 -6.05 -11.96 -0.42
CA ASP A 133 -7.25 -12.31 0.34
C ASP A 133 -8.51 -11.59 -0.19
N SER A 134 -8.37 -10.56 -1.05
CA SER A 134 -9.50 -9.77 -1.55
C SER A 134 -10.29 -10.43 -2.68
N GLY A 135 -9.73 -11.44 -3.34
CA GLY A 135 -10.32 -12.06 -4.52
C GLY A 135 -10.49 -11.12 -5.72
N ALA A 136 -9.80 -9.98 -5.74
CA ALA A 136 -9.94 -8.97 -6.80
C ALA A 136 -8.85 -9.06 -7.88
N LEU A 137 -7.86 -9.95 -7.68
CA LEU A 137 -6.80 -10.22 -8.64
C LEU A 137 -7.22 -11.36 -9.59
N SER A 138 -6.85 -11.25 -10.86
CA SER A 138 -6.97 -12.36 -11.79
C SER A 138 -5.91 -13.43 -11.53
N ASP A 139 -6.13 -14.64 -12.05
CA ASP A 139 -5.15 -15.72 -11.99
C ASP A 139 -3.82 -15.29 -12.61
N GLU A 140 -3.85 -14.56 -13.74
CA GLU A 140 -2.65 -14.02 -14.39
C GLU A 140 -1.86 -13.05 -13.48
N GLU A 141 -2.57 -12.20 -12.73
CA GLU A 141 -1.94 -11.28 -11.79
C GLU A 141 -1.30 -12.03 -10.61
N ILE A 142 -1.96 -13.07 -10.11
CA ILE A 142 -1.43 -13.94 -9.06
C ILE A 142 -0.19 -14.67 -9.58
N GLN A 143 -0.26 -15.28 -10.78
CA GLN A 143 0.87 -15.97 -11.41
C GLN A 143 2.08 -15.06 -11.62
N ARG A 144 1.87 -13.78 -11.95
CA ARG A 144 2.97 -12.81 -12.01
C ARG A 144 3.70 -12.69 -10.66
N GLY A 145 2.95 -12.69 -9.55
CA GLY A 145 3.54 -12.70 -8.21
C GLY A 145 4.25 -14.00 -7.87
N VAL A 146 3.71 -15.15 -8.29
CA VAL A 146 4.35 -16.48 -8.12
C VAL A 146 5.68 -16.54 -8.87
N ALA A 147 5.70 -16.05 -10.12
CA ALA A 147 6.87 -16.07 -11.00
C ALA A 147 7.96 -15.06 -10.63
N ALA A 148 7.66 -14.06 -9.79
CA ALA A 148 8.59 -13.03 -9.35
C ALA A 148 9.69 -13.62 -8.44
N ARG A 149 10.80 -14.04 -9.05
CA ARG A 149 11.93 -14.70 -8.35
C ARG A 149 12.48 -13.85 -7.21
N ASP A 150 12.56 -12.53 -7.43
CA ASP A 150 13.10 -11.62 -6.42
C ASP A 150 12.14 -11.49 -5.23
N LEU A 151 10.81 -11.49 -5.45
CA LEU A 151 9.85 -11.56 -4.36
C LEU A 151 10.02 -12.85 -3.55
N GLN A 152 10.12 -14.01 -4.22
CA GLN A 152 10.33 -15.29 -3.54
C GLN A 152 11.62 -15.31 -2.71
N ALA A 153 12.71 -14.73 -3.23
CA ALA A 153 13.95 -14.58 -2.51
C ALA A 153 13.80 -13.66 -1.28
N GLN A 154 13.08 -12.54 -1.40
CA GLN A 154 12.81 -11.65 -0.26
C GLN A 154 11.96 -12.32 0.80
N LEU A 155 10.86 -12.99 0.42
CA LEU A 155 10.00 -13.70 1.38
C LEU A 155 10.78 -14.77 2.16
N ARG A 156 11.65 -15.54 1.50
CA ARG A 156 12.54 -16.51 2.16
C ARG A 156 13.54 -15.85 3.10
N ARG A 157 14.05 -14.66 2.75
CA ARG A 157 14.94 -13.91 3.63
C ARG A 157 14.19 -13.41 4.86
N TRP A 158 13.02 -12.79 4.66
CA TRP A 158 12.19 -12.25 5.72
C TRP A 158 11.65 -13.34 6.66
N SER A 159 11.33 -14.52 6.14
CA SER A 159 10.85 -15.67 6.94
C SER A 159 11.90 -16.21 7.93
N ARG A 160 13.18 -15.87 7.73
CA ARG A 160 14.31 -16.29 8.58
C ARG A 160 14.80 -15.21 9.53
N THR A 161 14.11 -14.07 9.60
CA THR A 161 14.49 -12.97 10.50
C THR A 161 14.15 -13.29 11.95
N GLY A 162 14.80 -12.60 12.90
CA GLY A 162 14.47 -12.70 14.33
C GLY A 162 13.15 -12.02 14.72
N ASP A 163 12.56 -11.20 13.84
CA ASP A 163 11.23 -10.61 14.05
C ASP A 163 10.17 -11.66 13.74
N ILE A 164 9.58 -12.23 14.79
CA ILE A 164 8.57 -13.29 14.69
C ILE A 164 7.35 -12.85 13.86
N ARG A 165 6.95 -11.58 13.91
CA ARG A 165 5.78 -11.08 13.17
C ARG A 165 6.08 -11.06 11.68
N LEU A 166 7.22 -10.48 11.29
CA LEU A 166 7.68 -10.46 9.91
C LEU A 166 7.90 -11.88 9.38
N ALA A 167 8.59 -12.71 10.15
CA ALA A 167 8.90 -14.08 9.75
C ALA A 167 7.63 -14.89 9.42
N ARG A 168 6.63 -14.83 10.29
CA ARG A 168 5.33 -15.49 10.08
C ARG A 168 4.55 -14.90 8.91
N ALA A 169 4.56 -13.58 8.74
CA ALA A 169 3.87 -12.92 7.63
C ALA A 169 4.47 -13.33 6.27
N ALA A 170 5.80 -13.35 6.17
CA ALA A 170 6.51 -13.74 4.96
C ALA A 170 6.34 -15.24 4.65
N GLN A 171 6.40 -16.11 5.66
CA GLN A 171 6.15 -17.54 5.48
C GLN A 171 4.72 -17.78 4.96
N LYS A 172 3.71 -17.17 5.58
CA LYS A 172 2.33 -17.33 5.16
C LYS A 172 2.10 -16.89 3.71
N LEU A 173 2.72 -15.79 3.28
CA LEU A 173 2.67 -15.36 1.88
C LEU A 173 3.32 -16.37 0.93
N THR A 174 4.45 -16.94 1.34
CA THR A 174 5.14 -17.97 0.55
C THR A 174 4.22 -19.18 0.36
N ASP A 175 3.53 -19.61 1.41
CA ASP A 175 2.61 -20.74 1.36
C ASP A 175 1.42 -20.46 0.43
N ILE A 176 0.83 -19.26 0.50
CA ILE A 176 -0.27 -18.84 -0.39
C ILE A 176 0.17 -18.81 -1.85
N LEU A 177 1.33 -18.22 -2.15
CA LEU A 177 1.83 -18.11 -3.53
C LEU A 177 2.21 -19.47 -4.11
N ASN A 178 2.78 -20.37 -3.31
CA ASN A 178 3.07 -21.74 -3.77
C ASN A 178 1.79 -22.51 -4.08
N ALA A 179 0.78 -22.43 -3.21
CA ALA A 179 -0.51 -23.08 -3.42
C ALA A 179 -1.26 -22.55 -4.66
N ALA A 180 -1.01 -21.30 -5.06
CA ALA A 180 -1.56 -20.73 -6.27
C ALA A 180 -0.79 -21.11 -7.55
N GLY A 181 0.43 -21.63 -7.43
CA GLY A 181 1.28 -22.04 -8.56
C GLY A 181 1.22 -23.53 -8.91
N GLU A 182 0.54 -24.34 -8.10
CA GLU A 182 0.27 -25.77 -8.31
C GLU A 182 -1.00 -25.97 -9.14
#